data_AF-A0A1Y2AT64-F1
#
_entry.id   AF-A0A1Y2AT64-F1
#
_cell.length_a   1.000
_cell.length_b   1.000
_cell.length_c   1.000
_cell.angle_alpha   90.00
_cell.angle_beta   90.00
_cell.angle_gamma   90.00
#
_symmetry.space_group_name_H-M   'P 1'
#
loop_
_entity.id
_entity.type
_entity.pdbx_description
1 polymer ?
#
loop_
_entity_poly.entity_id
_entity_poly.type
_entity_poly.pdbx_seq_one_letter_code
_entity_poly.pdbx_strand_id
1 'polypeptide(L)'
;MPHTPIPNIPGVLLTDPTTKQHLSSHVSSLCGLSSNKFPGAQPVSFSAQSLDLLETMDFWVCEKSDGIRLLIFVVMNGMTGNQEVWLIDRKQQFYQVDNLHFPHWERASDPLTDTVLDGELVIDIDPKTGTQVLRYYAFDCLVLNGDNIMKKTLISRFGRLREWVVKPFERALRDLPEWRDNLPFEVVAKKQELSYNISQVLNVHIPQLQHGHDGLIFTCAESEYFPGTDEKILKWKPPSENSIDFKIELRFPPSNNPKEPDFFAKPEFLLHTWLGGNAHEYFDEMDISDEEWDEIKQSGEQLDDRIVEVCWDADRGTWKILRMRDDKPNANHKDIMYKIIASIQDGVEIDALISRSEAIRTAWKAREAARRGTAPPAQQVKRPPPAQVPMPPTPGARGSVGPGSGLPPTPSGAPAGVMAGLKR
;
A
#
# COMPACT_ATOMS: atom_id res chain seq x y z
N MET A 1 14.19 8.18 -8.59
CA MET A 1 15.23 7.42 -7.85
C MET A 1 15.89 6.44 -8.81
N PRO A 2 17.17 6.08 -8.67
CA PRO A 2 17.73 5.00 -9.47
C PRO A 2 16.91 3.73 -9.22
N HIS A 3 16.48 3.06 -10.30
CA HIS A 3 15.73 1.80 -10.19
C HIS A 3 16.57 0.79 -9.40
N THR A 4 16.06 0.34 -8.26
CA THR A 4 16.67 -0.76 -7.52
C THR A 4 16.58 -2.01 -8.38
N PRO A 5 17.67 -2.81 -8.50
CA PRO A 5 17.61 -4.05 -9.26
C PRO A 5 16.55 -4.98 -8.67
N ILE A 6 15.71 -5.53 -9.53
CA ILE A 6 14.75 -6.57 -9.14
C ILE A 6 15.55 -7.86 -8.87
N PRO A 7 15.38 -8.52 -7.70
CA PRO A 7 16.13 -9.73 -7.38
C PRO A 7 15.80 -10.88 -8.33
N ASN A 8 16.75 -11.78 -8.54
CA ASN A 8 16.41 -13.12 -9.01
C ASN A 8 15.82 -13.93 -7.85
N ILE A 9 14.86 -14.82 -8.14
CA ILE A 9 14.31 -15.71 -7.12
C ILE A 9 15.40 -16.71 -6.71
N PRO A 10 15.80 -16.76 -5.42
CA PRO A 10 16.80 -17.70 -4.96
C PRO A 10 16.22 -19.12 -4.91
N GLY A 11 17.10 -20.11 -5.06
CA GLY A 11 16.72 -21.52 -5.01
C GLY A 11 16.60 -22.19 -6.38
N VAL A 12 16.31 -23.49 -6.35
CA VAL A 12 16.22 -24.34 -7.55
C VAL A 12 14.77 -24.47 -7.97
N LEU A 13 14.46 -24.09 -9.22
CA LEU A 13 13.13 -24.24 -9.79
C LEU A 13 12.74 -25.71 -9.85
N LEU A 14 11.57 -26.04 -9.30
CA LEU A 14 10.96 -27.36 -9.40
C LEU A 14 10.47 -27.61 -10.82
N THR A 15 11.09 -28.57 -11.49
CA THR A 15 10.73 -28.99 -12.85
C THR A 15 9.89 -30.27 -12.89
N ASP A 16 9.94 -31.09 -11.84
CA ASP A 16 9.17 -32.34 -11.76
C ASP A 16 7.65 -32.06 -11.61
N PRO A 17 6.81 -32.45 -12.59
CA PRO A 17 5.38 -32.14 -12.56
C PRO A 17 4.62 -32.84 -11.43
N THR A 18 5.06 -34.04 -11.03
CA THR A 18 4.38 -34.85 -10.00
C THR A 18 4.54 -34.21 -8.64
N THR A 19 5.77 -33.85 -8.29
CA THR A 19 6.11 -33.14 -7.05
C THR A 19 5.45 -31.78 -7.02
N LYS A 20 5.45 -31.05 -8.15
CA LYS A 20 4.77 -29.75 -8.26
C LYS A 20 3.27 -29.91 -7.98
N GLN A 21 2.61 -30.89 -8.58
CA GLN A 21 1.19 -31.15 -8.36
C GLN A 21 0.90 -31.53 -6.90
N HIS A 22 1.79 -32.30 -6.26
CA HIS A 22 1.67 -32.66 -4.85
C HIS A 22 1.77 -31.43 -3.94
N LEU A 23 2.81 -30.61 -4.09
CA LEU A 23 3.01 -29.38 -3.32
C LEU A 23 1.87 -28.37 -3.53
N SER A 24 1.44 -28.17 -4.79
CA SER A 24 0.28 -27.32 -5.11
C SER A 24 -0.99 -27.81 -4.41
N SER A 25 -1.25 -29.12 -4.41
CA SER A 25 -2.42 -29.70 -3.75
C SER A 25 -2.33 -29.58 -2.23
N HIS A 26 -1.12 -29.72 -1.67
CA HIS A 26 -0.89 -29.57 -0.24
C HIS A 26 -1.14 -28.11 0.21
N VAL A 27 -0.52 -27.14 -0.46
CA VAL A 27 -0.75 -25.71 -0.17
C VAL A 27 -2.22 -25.35 -0.33
N SER A 28 -2.88 -25.85 -1.36
CA SER A 28 -4.32 -25.60 -1.59
C SER A 28 -5.19 -26.19 -0.48
N SER A 29 -4.88 -27.42 -0.04
CA SER A 29 -5.56 -28.06 1.09
C SER A 29 -5.39 -27.25 2.38
N LEU A 30 -4.16 -26.86 2.71
CA LEU A 30 -3.85 -26.03 3.88
C LEU A 30 -4.58 -24.69 3.83
N CYS A 31 -4.65 -24.05 2.66
CA CYS A 31 -5.34 -22.78 2.47
C CYS A 31 -6.87 -22.92 2.32
N GLY A 32 -7.41 -24.14 2.30
CA GLY A 32 -8.85 -24.39 2.12
C GLY A 32 -9.38 -24.05 0.73
N LEU A 33 -8.54 -24.14 -0.30
CA LEU A 33 -8.88 -23.85 -1.69
C LEU A 33 -9.46 -25.08 -2.40
N SER A 34 -10.43 -24.85 -3.29
CA SER A 34 -11.05 -25.90 -4.12
C SER A 34 -10.23 -26.28 -5.37
N SER A 35 -9.17 -25.53 -5.67
CA SER A 35 -8.32 -25.74 -6.85
C SER A 35 -6.89 -25.30 -6.58
N ASN A 36 -5.96 -25.86 -7.34
CA ASN A 36 -4.53 -25.52 -7.30
C ASN A 36 -4.28 -24.15 -7.93
N LYS A 37 -4.72 -23.11 -7.23
CA LYS A 37 -4.55 -21.69 -7.60
C LYS A 37 -3.61 -21.02 -6.61
N PHE A 38 -2.93 -19.97 -7.06
CA PHE A 38 -2.09 -19.15 -6.20
C PHE A 38 -2.95 -18.59 -5.05
N PRO A 39 -2.63 -18.87 -3.78
CA PRO A 39 -3.49 -18.51 -2.66
C PRO A 39 -3.37 -17.03 -2.25
N GLY A 40 -2.43 -16.28 -2.84
CA GLY A 40 -2.16 -14.90 -2.44
C GLY A 40 -3.24 -13.89 -2.86
N ALA A 41 -3.60 -12.99 -1.95
CA ALA A 41 -4.58 -11.91 -2.13
C ALA A 41 -4.05 -10.80 -3.06
N GLN A 42 -4.82 -10.30 -4.02
CA GLN A 42 -4.40 -9.26 -4.97
C GLN A 42 -5.03 -7.91 -4.59
N PRO A 43 -4.23 -6.85 -4.40
CA PRO A 43 -4.74 -5.54 -4.05
C PRO A 43 -5.43 -4.84 -5.23
N VAL A 44 -6.46 -4.05 -4.92
CA VAL A 44 -7.15 -3.14 -5.84
C VAL A 44 -6.53 -1.74 -5.80
N SER A 45 -6.63 -1.00 -6.91
CA SER A 45 -6.10 0.38 -6.97
C SER A 45 -6.86 1.30 -6.01
N PHE A 46 -6.12 2.14 -5.30
CA PHE A 46 -6.67 3.17 -4.43
C PHE A 46 -7.35 4.26 -5.28
N SER A 47 -8.57 4.63 -4.90
CA SER A 47 -9.36 5.67 -5.57
C SER A 47 -9.90 6.68 -4.54
N ALA A 48 -10.60 7.71 -5.02
CA ALA A 48 -11.30 8.65 -4.12
C ALA A 48 -12.22 7.95 -3.10
N GLN A 49 -12.94 6.90 -3.52
CA GLN A 49 -13.82 6.12 -2.63
C GLN A 49 -13.05 5.35 -1.54
N SER A 50 -11.77 5.03 -1.79
CA SER A 50 -10.92 4.39 -0.80
C SER A 50 -10.69 5.26 0.43
N LEU A 51 -10.75 6.60 0.31
CA LEU A 51 -10.66 7.50 1.46
C LEU A 51 -11.80 7.28 2.46
N ASP A 52 -13.00 7.00 1.98
CA ASP A 52 -14.17 6.72 2.83
C ASP A 52 -14.04 5.36 3.53
N LEU A 53 -13.41 4.37 2.87
CA LEU A 53 -13.08 3.09 3.50
C LEU A 53 -12.11 3.27 4.67
N LEU A 54 -11.08 4.11 4.52
CA LEU A 54 -10.13 4.40 5.62
C LEU A 54 -10.83 5.05 6.83
N GLU A 55 -11.86 5.86 6.59
CA GLU A 55 -12.64 6.48 7.66
C GLU A 55 -13.66 5.56 8.32
N THR A 56 -14.09 4.49 7.65
CA THR A 56 -15.13 3.58 8.15
C THR A 56 -14.58 2.28 8.73
N MET A 57 -13.40 1.86 8.30
CA MET A 57 -12.73 0.63 8.74
C MET A 57 -11.32 0.90 9.26
N ASP A 58 -10.78 -0.04 10.03
CA ASP A 58 -9.42 0.08 10.54
C ASP A 58 -8.42 -0.48 9.53
N PHE A 59 -7.59 0.38 8.97
CA PHE A 59 -6.52 0.00 8.05
C PHE A 59 -5.14 0.20 8.69
N TRP A 60 -4.22 -0.67 8.33
CA TRP A 60 -2.78 -0.44 8.44
C TRP A 60 -2.22 0.07 7.12
N VAL A 61 -1.06 0.74 7.18
CA VAL A 61 -0.35 1.28 6.04
C VAL A 61 1.14 0.98 6.13
N CYS A 62 1.74 0.62 5.01
CA CYS A 62 3.18 0.56 4.82
C CYS A 62 3.56 1.04 3.41
N GLU A 63 4.86 1.21 3.17
CA GLU A 63 5.36 1.44 1.82
C GLU A 63 5.03 0.25 0.90
N LYS A 64 4.86 0.53 -0.39
CA LYS A 64 4.77 -0.50 -1.43
C LYS A 64 6.14 -0.75 -2.03
N SER A 65 6.70 -1.92 -1.75
CA SER A 65 8.06 -2.25 -2.18
C SER A 65 8.08 -2.51 -3.69
N ASP A 66 9.24 -2.27 -4.29
CA ASP A 66 9.53 -2.62 -5.68
C ASP A 66 10.37 -3.91 -5.73
N GLY A 67 9.71 -5.04 -5.45
CA GLY A 67 10.34 -6.36 -5.37
C GLY A 67 9.56 -7.47 -6.06
N ILE A 68 9.95 -8.72 -5.77
CA ILE A 68 9.23 -9.91 -6.22
C ILE A 68 8.37 -10.44 -5.09
N ARG A 69 7.05 -10.39 -5.28
CA ARG A 69 6.11 -11.02 -4.36
C ARG A 69 6.19 -12.54 -4.44
N LEU A 70 6.46 -13.17 -3.31
CA LEU A 70 6.59 -14.62 -3.15
C LEU A 70 5.88 -15.07 -1.88
N LEU A 71 5.28 -16.26 -1.92
CA LEU A 71 4.92 -16.96 -0.69
C LEU A 71 6.08 -17.82 -0.24
N ILE A 72 6.29 -17.92 1.07
CA ILE A 72 7.16 -18.96 1.66
C ILE A 72 6.26 -20.10 2.12
N PHE A 73 6.55 -21.32 1.68
CA PHE A 73 5.93 -22.54 2.17
C PHE A 73 6.97 -23.41 2.87
N VAL A 74 6.77 -23.65 4.16
CA VAL A 74 7.60 -24.52 5.00
C VAL A 74 6.87 -25.84 5.22
N VAL A 75 7.54 -26.97 4.97
CA VAL A 75 6.96 -28.31 5.08
C VAL A 75 8.01 -29.31 5.53
N MET A 76 7.59 -30.41 6.17
CA MET A 76 8.49 -31.54 6.45
C MET A 76 8.42 -32.55 5.30
N ASN A 77 9.58 -32.95 4.79
CA ASN A 77 9.65 -34.06 3.85
C ASN A 77 9.47 -35.38 4.62
N GLY A 78 8.36 -36.08 4.37
CA GLY A 78 8.03 -37.32 5.06
C GLY A 78 8.98 -38.49 4.78
N MET A 79 9.79 -38.43 3.72
CA MET A 79 10.78 -39.45 3.38
C MET A 79 12.13 -39.21 4.05
N THR A 80 12.59 -37.96 4.08
CA THR A 80 13.92 -37.62 4.62
C THR A 80 13.87 -37.19 6.08
N GLY A 81 12.70 -36.74 6.56
CA GLY A 81 12.55 -36.14 7.89
C GLY A 81 13.15 -34.74 8.00
N ASN A 82 13.56 -34.12 6.88
CA ASN A 82 14.12 -32.77 6.86
C ASN A 82 13.03 -31.73 6.60
N GLN A 83 13.24 -30.52 7.13
CA GLN A 83 12.43 -29.36 6.77
C GLN A 83 12.84 -28.87 5.37
N GLU A 84 11.85 -28.61 4.53
CA GLU A 84 12.03 -27.99 3.22
C GLU A 84 11.33 -26.63 3.20
N VAL A 85 11.96 -25.67 2.52
CA VAL A 85 11.39 -24.34 2.30
C VAL A 85 11.28 -24.09 0.80
N TRP A 86 10.07 -23.73 0.39
CA TRP A 86 9.71 -23.46 -1.01
C TRP A 86 9.25 -22.02 -1.17
N LEU A 87 9.80 -21.31 -2.14
CA LEU A 87 9.25 -20.03 -2.60
C LEU A 87 8.24 -20.28 -3.71
N ILE A 88 7.09 -19.60 -3.64
CA ILE A 88 6.00 -19.75 -4.60
C ILE A 88 5.72 -18.39 -5.24
N ASP A 89 5.91 -18.30 -6.56
CA ASP A 89 5.59 -17.09 -7.31
C ASP A 89 4.10 -17.00 -7.70
N ARG A 90 3.71 -15.86 -8.29
CA ARG A 90 2.32 -15.63 -8.75
C ARG A 90 1.86 -16.62 -9.83
N LYS A 91 2.80 -17.25 -10.55
CA LYS A 91 2.53 -18.27 -11.58
C LYS A 91 2.50 -19.69 -11.00
N GLN A 92 2.57 -19.84 -9.67
CA GLN A 92 2.73 -21.11 -8.97
C GLN A 92 3.94 -21.93 -9.45
N GLN A 93 5.05 -21.25 -9.69
CA GLN A 93 6.36 -21.89 -9.79
C GLN A 93 6.92 -22.02 -8.38
N PHE A 94 7.48 -23.20 -8.08
CA PHE A 94 8.05 -23.54 -6.78
C PHE A 94 9.57 -23.53 -6.90
N TYR A 95 10.25 -22.88 -5.96
CA TYR A 95 11.71 -22.81 -5.90
C TYR A 95 12.17 -23.34 -4.55
N GLN A 96 12.92 -24.43 -4.53
CA GLN A 96 13.47 -25.00 -3.31
C GLN A 96 14.64 -24.16 -2.83
N VAL A 97 14.62 -23.76 -1.55
CA VAL A 97 15.68 -22.96 -0.95
C VAL A 97 16.39 -23.80 0.11
N ASP A 98 17.70 -23.96 -0.05
CA ASP A 98 18.57 -24.60 0.93
C ASP A 98 19.02 -23.61 2.01
N ASN A 99 19.44 -24.12 3.16
CA ASN A 99 19.99 -23.36 4.29
C ASN A 99 19.05 -22.32 4.92
N LEU A 100 17.73 -22.45 4.68
CA LEU A 100 16.71 -21.64 5.33
C LEU A 100 15.87 -22.53 6.25
N HIS A 101 16.00 -22.34 7.56
CA HIS A 101 15.35 -23.18 8.57
C HIS A 101 14.53 -22.34 9.55
N PHE A 102 13.29 -22.77 9.81
CA PHE A 102 12.37 -22.12 10.74
C PHE A 102 12.12 -23.02 11.96
N PRO A 103 12.55 -22.63 13.16
CA PRO A 103 12.24 -23.38 14.37
C PRO A 103 10.80 -23.17 14.84
N HIS A 104 10.23 -24.15 15.53
CA HIS A 104 8.94 -24.01 16.20
C HIS A 104 9.03 -23.01 17.37
N TRP A 105 7.98 -22.21 17.58
CA TRP A 105 8.01 -21.11 18.55
C TRP A 105 8.07 -21.55 20.01
N GLU A 106 7.52 -22.72 20.34
CA GLU A 106 7.54 -23.27 21.72
C GLU A 106 8.80 -24.09 22.01
N ARG A 107 9.33 -24.78 20.99
CA ARG A 107 10.42 -25.75 21.12
C ARG A 107 11.40 -25.52 19.98
N ALA A 108 12.48 -24.80 20.27
CA ALA A 108 13.45 -24.41 19.25
C ALA A 108 14.18 -25.59 18.58
N SER A 109 14.19 -26.77 19.22
CA SER A 109 14.71 -28.02 18.64
C SER A 109 13.82 -28.60 17.54
N ASP A 110 12.54 -28.24 17.54
CA ASP A 110 11.54 -28.83 16.66
C ASP A 110 11.39 -27.93 15.42
N PRO A 111 11.36 -28.49 14.20
CA PRO A 111 11.15 -27.70 13.00
C PRO A 111 9.70 -27.22 12.91
N LEU A 112 9.50 -25.99 12.42
CA LEU A 112 8.20 -25.53 11.96
C LEU A 112 7.76 -26.36 10.73
N THR A 113 6.47 -26.62 10.58
CA THR A 113 5.95 -27.29 9.38
C THR A 113 4.68 -26.63 8.89
N ASP A 114 4.14 -27.08 7.77
CA ASP A 114 2.86 -26.69 7.17
C ASP A 114 2.51 -25.20 7.40
N THR A 115 3.43 -24.32 6.99
CA THR A 115 3.33 -22.88 7.23
C THR A 115 3.44 -22.12 5.92
N VAL A 116 2.53 -21.18 5.68
CA VAL A 116 2.46 -20.36 4.46
C VAL A 116 2.50 -18.88 4.84
N LEU A 117 3.55 -18.18 4.41
CA LEU A 117 3.76 -16.74 4.63
C LEU A 117 3.58 -15.98 3.32
N ASP A 118 3.10 -14.74 3.39
CA ASP A 118 3.01 -13.82 2.26
C ASP A 118 3.91 -12.61 2.48
N GLY A 119 4.61 -12.20 1.43
CA GLY A 119 5.72 -11.28 1.55
C GLY A 119 6.33 -10.91 0.21
N GLU A 120 7.37 -10.10 0.29
CA GLU A 120 8.06 -9.56 -0.88
C GLU A 120 9.57 -9.63 -0.70
N LEU A 121 10.25 -10.14 -1.72
CA LEU A 121 11.70 -10.26 -1.78
C LEU A 121 12.27 -9.03 -2.47
N VAL A 122 13.20 -8.34 -1.80
CA VAL A 122 13.86 -7.12 -2.28
C VAL A 122 15.37 -7.20 -2.10
N ILE A 123 16.10 -6.39 -2.84
CA ILE A 123 17.53 -6.13 -2.61
C ILE A 123 17.63 -4.81 -1.85
N ASP A 124 18.05 -4.89 -0.59
CA ASP A 124 18.43 -3.72 0.20
C ASP A 124 19.88 -3.35 -0.10
N ILE A 125 20.10 -2.10 -0.48
CA ILE A 125 21.41 -1.53 -0.80
C ILE A 125 21.75 -0.47 0.24
N ASP A 126 22.78 -0.72 1.05
CA ASP A 126 23.27 0.28 1.99
C ASP A 126 23.81 1.50 1.20
N PRO A 127 23.25 2.71 1.41
CA PRO A 127 23.62 3.89 0.63
C PRO A 127 25.05 4.39 0.91
N LYS A 128 25.67 3.98 2.02
CA LYS A 128 27.03 4.37 2.41
C LYS A 128 28.07 3.37 1.91
N THR A 129 27.79 2.07 2.01
CA THR A 129 28.78 1.02 1.69
C THR A 129 28.54 0.37 0.33
N GLY A 130 27.34 0.52 -0.25
CA GLY A 130 26.92 -0.20 -1.45
C GLY A 130 26.68 -1.70 -1.23
N THR A 131 26.71 -2.17 0.04
CA THR A 131 26.47 -3.57 0.38
C THR A 131 25.05 -3.94 0.04
N GLN A 132 24.88 -5.04 -0.71
CA GLN A 132 23.58 -5.57 -1.08
C GLN A 132 23.20 -6.72 -0.15
N VAL A 133 21.99 -6.68 0.39
CA VAL A 133 21.41 -7.73 1.23
C VAL A 133 20.07 -8.12 0.64
N LEU A 134 19.91 -9.41 0.34
CA LEU A 134 18.63 -9.96 -0.08
C LEU A 134 17.74 -10.15 1.15
N ARG A 135 16.54 -9.57 1.12
CA ARG A 135 15.62 -9.59 2.27
C ARG A 135 14.19 -9.88 1.84
N TYR A 136 13.54 -10.79 2.55
CA TYR A 136 12.13 -11.11 2.44
C TYR A 136 11.35 -10.39 3.53
N TYR A 137 10.57 -9.39 3.14
CA TYR A 137 9.66 -8.66 4.02
C TYR A 137 8.31 -9.38 4.06
N ALA A 138 8.11 -10.20 5.09
CA ALA A 138 6.86 -10.89 5.35
C ALA A 138 5.81 -9.91 5.88
N PHE A 139 4.63 -9.84 5.27
CA PHE A 139 3.55 -8.94 5.67
C PHE A 139 2.25 -9.64 6.05
N ASP A 140 2.12 -10.96 5.81
CA ASP A 140 0.97 -11.75 6.28
C ASP A 140 1.35 -13.23 6.51
N CYS A 141 0.50 -13.97 7.22
CA CYS A 141 0.63 -15.40 7.48
C CYS A 141 -0.73 -16.07 7.29
N LEU A 142 -0.79 -17.01 6.33
CA LEU A 142 -2.03 -17.67 5.92
C LEU A 142 -2.26 -18.94 6.74
N VAL A 143 -1.20 -19.72 6.90
CA VAL A 143 -1.22 -21.02 7.59
C VAL A 143 -0.01 -21.07 8.51
N LEU A 144 -0.20 -21.58 9.73
CA LEU A 144 0.88 -21.75 10.70
C LEU A 144 0.80 -23.11 11.36
N ASN A 145 1.81 -23.96 11.11
CA ASN A 145 1.90 -25.30 11.67
C ASN A 145 0.63 -26.13 11.45
N GLY A 146 0.10 -26.10 10.23
CA GLY A 146 -1.13 -26.79 9.81
C GLY A 146 -2.43 -26.07 10.17
N ASP A 147 -2.40 -25.06 11.06
CA ASP A 147 -3.58 -24.25 11.39
C ASP A 147 -3.81 -23.19 10.30
N ASN A 148 -4.92 -23.31 9.57
CA ASN A 148 -5.34 -22.27 8.64
C ASN A 148 -5.90 -21.08 9.41
N ILE A 149 -5.17 -19.97 9.39
CA ILE A 149 -5.49 -18.76 10.14
C ILE A 149 -6.04 -17.63 9.25
N MET A 150 -6.35 -17.91 7.99
CA MET A 150 -6.86 -16.91 7.03
C MET A 150 -8.16 -16.27 7.50
N LYS A 151 -9.01 -17.01 8.25
CA LYS A 151 -10.25 -16.48 8.85
C LYS A 151 -10.04 -15.60 10.08
N LYS A 152 -8.80 -15.44 10.56
CA LYS A 152 -8.48 -14.50 11.64
C LYS A 152 -8.24 -13.11 11.07
N THR A 153 -8.31 -12.08 11.91
CA THR A 153 -7.98 -10.70 11.51
C THR A 153 -6.50 -10.55 11.15
N LEU A 154 -6.16 -9.55 10.33
CA LEU A 154 -4.75 -9.22 10.03
C LEU A 154 -3.93 -9.01 11.31
N ILE A 155 -4.49 -8.34 12.32
CA ILE A 155 -3.83 -8.14 13.61
C ILE A 155 -3.38 -9.48 14.21
N SER A 156 -4.26 -10.49 14.21
CA SER A 156 -3.93 -11.81 14.72
C SER A 156 -2.94 -12.56 13.83
N ARG A 157 -3.10 -12.50 12.51
CA ARG A 157 -2.22 -13.20 11.56
C ARG A 157 -0.80 -12.63 11.59
N PHE A 158 -0.67 -11.31 11.52
CA PHE A 158 0.60 -10.59 11.62
C PHE A 158 1.25 -10.74 13.00
N GLY A 159 0.45 -10.77 14.08
CA GLY A 159 0.95 -11.07 15.42
C GLY A 159 1.60 -12.46 15.51
N ARG A 160 0.97 -13.48 14.91
CA ARG A 160 1.53 -14.85 14.81
C ARG A 160 2.78 -14.89 13.94
N LEU A 161 2.77 -14.23 12.78
CA LEU A 161 3.96 -14.09 11.93
C LEU A 161 5.15 -13.54 12.72
N ARG A 162 4.95 -12.42 13.43
CA ARG A 162 6.04 -11.76 14.17
C ARG A 162 6.52 -12.60 15.35
N GLU A 163 5.60 -13.03 16.22
CA GLU A 163 5.98 -13.67 17.49
C GLU A 163 6.34 -15.15 17.33
N TRP A 164 5.75 -15.86 16.37
CA TRP A 164 5.87 -17.32 16.26
C TRP A 164 6.65 -17.80 15.04
N VAL A 165 7.02 -16.91 14.11
CA VAL A 165 7.86 -17.25 12.96
C VAL A 165 9.14 -16.42 12.96
N VAL A 166 9.03 -15.10 12.84
CA VAL A 166 10.20 -14.22 12.67
C VAL A 166 11.05 -14.17 13.94
N LYS A 167 10.46 -13.98 15.12
CA LYS A 167 11.21 -13.89 16.38
C LYS A 167 11.93 -15.20 16.78
N PRO A 168 11.34 -16.41 16.64
CA PRO A 168 12.07 -17.66 16.80
C PRO A 168 13.20 -17.84 15.78
N PHE A 169 12.95 -17.48 14.51
CA PHE A 169 13.97 -17.51 13.46
C PHE A 169 15.17 -16.61 13.80
N GLU A 170 14.93 -15.36 14.15
CA GLU A 170 15.99 -14.43 14.58
C GLU A 170 16.75 -14.93 15.82
N ARG A 171 16.06 -15.63 16.73
CA ARG A 171 16.72 -16.26 17.89
C ARG A 171 17.67 -17.37 17.44
N ALA A 172 17.22 -18.27 16.57
CA ALA A 172 18.07 -19.33 16.04
C ALA A 172 19.31 -18.77 15.33
N LEU A 173 19.16 -17.71 14.52
CA LEU A 173 20.32 -17.08 13.86
C LEU A 173 21.32 -16.42 14.81
N ARG A 174 20.88 -15.99 16.00
CA ARG A 174 21.80 -15.49 17.04
C ARG A 174 22.52 -16.62 17.76
N ASP A 175 21.80 -17.71 18.02
CA ASP A 175 22.31 -18.84 18.81
C ASP A 175 23.19 -19.79 17.95
N LEU A 176 22.97 -19.82 16.63
CA LEU A 176 23.66 -20.64 15.65
C LEU A 176 24.25 -19.76 14.53
N PRO A 177 25.45 -19.17 14.72
CA PRO A 177 26.08 -18.28 13.74
C PRO A 177 26.27 -18.92 12.36
N GLU A 178 26.49 -20.24 12.30
CA GLU A 178 26.64 -20.97 11.04
C GLU A 178 25.37 -20.96 10.18
N TRP A 179 24.18 -20.86 10.79
CA TRP A 179 22.94 -20.67 10.04
C TRP A 179 22.82 -19.25 9.48
N ARG A 180 23.29 -18.27 10.24
CA ARG A 180 23.31 -16.86 9.81
C ARG A 180 24.27 -16.65 8.63
N ASP A 181 25.46 -17.22 8.69
CA ASP A 181 26.51 -17.01 7.69
C ASP A 181 26.18 -17.68 6.35
N ASN A 182 25.35 -18.72 6.35
CA ASN A 182 24.93 -19.45 5.14
C ASN A 182 23.50 -19.09 4.67
N LEU A 183 22.92 -18.03 5.23
CA LEU A 183 21.53 -17.67 4.96
C LEU A 183 21.36 -17.18 3.51
N PRO A 184 20.38 -17.71 2.75
CA PRO A 184 20.16 -17.28 1.36
C PRO A 184 19.58 -15.86 1.25
N PHE A 185 18.78 -15.45 2.24
CA PHE A 185 18.23 -14.10 2.41
C PHE A 185 17.69 -13.92 3.83
N GLU A 186 17.66 -12.68 4.31
CA GLU A 186 17.07 -12.36 5.61
C GLU A 186 15.54 -12.40 5.56
N VAL A 187 14.89 -12.80 6.66
CA VAL A 187 13.42 -12.79 6.79
C VAL A 187 13.03 -11.81 7.88
N VAL A 188 12.24 -10.80 7.51
CA VAL A 188 11.86 -9.70 8.41
C VAL A 188 10.35 -9.48 8.35
N ALA A 189 9.71 -9.27 9.51
CA ALA A 189 8.32 -8.84 9.55
C ALA A 189 8.22 -7.37 9.09
N LYS A 190 7.48 -7.12 8.00
CA LYS A 190 7.34 -5.80 7.40
C LYS A 190 6.71 -4.82 8.40
N LYS A 191 7.34 -3.66 8.62
CA LYS A 191 6.81 -2.65 9.54
C LYS A 191 5.51 -2.06 8.98
N GLN A 192 4.48 -2.02 9.82
CA GLN A 192 3.16 -1.50 9.51
C GLN A 192 2.82 -0.36 10.48
N GLU A 193 2.14 0.68 10.01
CA GLU A 193 1.61 1.77 10.81
C GLU A 193 0.09 1.78 10.76
N LEU A 194 -0.57 2.48 11.68
CA LEU A 194 -2.00 2.76 11.55
C LEU A 194 -2.23 3.71 10.37
N SER A 195 -3.32 3.53 9.63
CA SER A 195 -3.61 4.30 8.41
C SER A 195 -3.67 5.81 8.58
N TYR A 196 -3.91 6.34 9.79
CA TYR A 196 -3.83 7.79 10.04
C TYR A 196 -2.40 8.30 10.28
N ASN A 197 -1.39 7.42 10.36
CA ASN A 197 0.02 7.76 10.51
C ASN A 197 0.76 7.75 9.15
N ILE A 198 0.09 8.08 8.05
CA ILE A 198 0.70 8.13 6.70
C ILE A 198 1.99 8.98 6.70
N SER A 199 1.98 10.14 7.37
CA SER A 199 3.17 11.00 7.46
C SER A 199 4.36 10.33 8.15
N GLN A 200 4.14 9.39 9.06
CA GLN A 200 5.22 8.60 9.68
C GLN A 200 5.87 7.68 8.64
N VAL A 201 5.07 7.05 7.78
CA VAL A 201 5.58 6.20 6.69
C VAL A 201 6.37 7.04 5.70
N LEU A 202 5.80 8.16 5.24
CA LEU A 202 6.42 9.03 4.22
C LEU A 202 7.69 9.75 4.71
N ASN A 203 7.68 10.29 5.92
CA ASN A 203 8.75 11.19 6.38
C ASN A 203 9.79 10.50 7.26
N VAL A 204 9.51 9.27 7.73
CA VAL A 204 10.44 8.54 8.62
C VAL A 204 10.82 7.19 8.03
N HIS A 205 9.87 6.39 7.54
CA HIS A 205 10.19 5.03 7.09
C HIS A 205 10.80 5.04 5.69
N ILE A 206 10.13 5.68 4.73
CA ILE A 206 10.59 5.78 3.34
C ILE A 206 12.03 6.32 3.23
N PRO A 207 12.41 7.42 3.91
CA PRO A 207 13.78 7.93 3.85
C PRO A 207 14.85 7.02 4.44
N GLN A 208 14.45 5.99 5.20
CA GLN A 208 15.34 4.99 5.80
C GLN A 208 15.37 3.67 5.02
N LEU A 209 14.55 3.53 3.97
CA LEU A 209 14.55 2.33 3.14
C LEU A 209 15.87 2.20 2.39
N GLN A 210 16.29 0.95 2.21
CA GLN A 210 17.46 0.58 1.42
C GLN A 210 17.05 -0.06 0.08
N HIS A 211 15.75 -0.18 -0.19
CA HIS A 211 15.16 -0.69 -1.42
C HIS A 211 14.24 0.35 -2.05
N GLY A 212 13.93 0.15 -3.34
CA GLY A 212 12.97 0.96 -4.08
C GLY A 212 11.54 0.73 -3.59
N HIS A 213 10.73 1.77 -3.67
CA HIS A 213 9.29 1.72 -3.42
C HIS A 213 8.58 2.54 -4.50
N ASP A 214 7.30 2.24 -4.75
CA ASP A 214 6.51 2.89 -5.80
C ASP A 214 5.12 3.33 -5.32
N GLY A 215 4.91 3.39 -4.00
CA GLY A 215 3.65 3.83 -3.41
C GLY A 215 3.44 3.37 -1.97
N LEU A 216 2.18 3.14 -1.61
CA LEU A 216 1.74 2.65 -0.30
C LEU A 216 0.80 1.45 -0.46
N ILE A 217 0.79 0.56 0.52
CA ILE A 217 -0.21 -0.51 0.66
C ILE A 217 -1.02 -0.24 1.92
N PHE A 218 -2.35 -0.25 1.77
CA PHE A 218 -3.29 -0.25 2.88
C PHE A 218 -3.92 -1.62 3.01
N THR A 219 -3.88 -2.21 4.21
CA THR A 219 -4.49 -3.51 4.47
C THR A 219 -5.45 -3.39 5.65
N CYS A 220 -6.69 -3.82 5.47
CA CYS A 220 -7.69 -3.78 6.54
C CYS A 220 -7.25 -4.67 7.73
N ALA A 221 -7.10 -4.05 8.89
CA ALA A 221 -6.59 -4.67 10.11
C ALA A 221 -7.54 -5.73 10.68
N GLU A 222 -8.84 -5.58 10.42
CA GLU A 222 -9.90 -6.42 10.98
C GLU A 222 -10.45 -7.46 10.01
N SER A 223 -9.97 -7.50 8.76
CA SER A 223 -10.50 -8.44 7.77
C SER A 223 -9.80 -9.79 7.82
N GLU A 224 -10.55 -10.82 7.43
CA GLU A 224 -10.01 -12.12 7.01
C GLU A 224 -9.11 -11.95 5.78
N TYR A 225 -8.26 -12.94 5.52
CA TYR A 225 -7.46 -13.04 4.32
C TYR A 225 -8.27 -13.70 3.21
N PHE A 226 -8.36 -13.06 2.04
CA PHE A 226 -9.10 -13.58 0.89
C PHE A 226 -8.17 -13.88 -0.30
N PRO A 227 -8.08 -15.16 -0.75
CA PRO A 227 -7.34 -15.52 -1.96
C PRO A 227 -7.94 -14.89 -3.23
N GLY A 228 -7.09 -14.33 -4.08
CA GLY A 228 -7.54 -13.59 -5.27
C GLY A 228 -7.79 -12.11 -4.97
N THR A 229 -8.58 -11.42 -5.78
CA THR A 229 -8.79 -9.96 -5.62
C THR A 229 -9.49 -9.63 -4.29
N ASP A 230 -8.88 -8.75 -3.50
CA ASP A 230 -9.41 -8.30 -2.21
C ASP A 230 -9.58 -6.78 -2.20
N GLU A 231 -10.84 -6.33 -2.11
CA GLU A 231 -11.19 -4.90 -2.07
C GLU A 231 -10.77 -4.21 -0.77
N LYS A 232 -10.31 -4.97 0.23
CA LYS A 232 -9.81 -4.45 1.52
C LYS A 232 -8.28 -4.42 1.59
N ILE A 233 -7.61 -4.67 0.46
CA ILE A 233 -6.19 -4.41 0.28
C ILE A 233 -6.03 -3.41 -0.87
N LEU A 234 -5.59 -2.20 -0.54
CA LEU A 234 -5.55 -1.08 -1.46
C LEU A 234 -4.09 -0.77 -1.80
N LYS A 235 -3.77 -0.69 -3.08
CA LYS A 235 -2.47 -0.19 -3.56
C LYS A 235 -2.63 1.26 -4.00
N TRP A 236 -1.96 2.16 -3.31
CA TRP A 236 -1.88 3.56 -3.69
C TRP A 236 -0.57 3.82 -4.40
N LYS A 237 -0.64 4.57 -5.51
CA LYS A 237 0.50 5.15 -6.21
C LYS A 237 0.18 6.61 -6.48
N PRO A 238 1.17 7.53 -6.44
CA PRO A 238 0.94 8.89 -6.89
C PRO A 238 0.42 8.88 -8.33
N PRO A 239 -0.74 9.48 -8.62
CA PRO A 239 -1.26 9.59 -9.98
C PRO A 239 -0.25 10.22 -10.94
N SER A 240 0.45 11.26 -10.47
CA SER A 240 1.57 11.93 -11.13
C SER A 240 2.79 11.03 -11.46
N GLU A 241 2.93 9.88 -10.80
CA GLU A 241 3.98 8.89 -11.08
C GLU A 241 3.50 7.74 -11.99
N ASN A 242 2.20 7.68 -12.33
CA ASN A 242 1.71 6.69 -13.30
C ASN A 242 2.10 7.13 -14.71
N SER A 243 2.98 6.35 -15.33
CA SER A 243 3.44 6.60 -16.68
C SER A 243 2.75 5.70 -17.71
N ILE A 244 2.69 6.19 -18.95
CA ILE A 244 2.20 5.47 -20.12
C ILE A 244 3.28 5.56 -21.19
N ASP A 245 3.53 4.44 -21.88
CA ASP A 245 4.38 4.46 -23.08
C ASP A 245 3.51 4.77 -24.31
N PHE A 246 3.79 5.88 -24.99
CA PHE A 246 3.17 6.24 -26.26
C PHE A 246 4.19 6.26 -27.38
N LYS A 247 3.71 6.13 -28.61
CA LYS A 247 4.49 6.46 -29.80
C LYS A 247 4.32 7.95 -30.08
N ILE A 248 5.42 8.68 -30.22
CA ILE A 248 5.38 10.11 -30.53
C ILE A 248 5.45 10.35 -32.05
N GLU A 249 4.60 11.24 -32.55
CA GLU A 249 4.61 11.77 -33.92
C GLU A 249 4.80 13.28 -33.87
N LEU A 250 5.79 13.81 -34.58
CA LEU A 250 6.04 15.24 -34.70
C LEU A 250 5.33 15.79 -35.94
N ARG A 251 4.36 16.68 -35.74
CA ARG A 251 3.68 17.37 -36.83
C ARG A 251 4.14 18.81 -36.95
N PHE A 252 5.00 19.07 -37.94
CA PHE A 252 5.49 20.42 -38.21
C PHE A 252 4.44 21.27 -38.92
N PRO A 253 4.32 22.56 -38.56
CA PRO A 253 3.43 23.49 -39.26
C PRO A 253 3.87 23.71 -40.71
N PRO A 254 3.00 24.19 -41.61
CA PRO A 254 3.37 24.49 -42.99
C PRO A 254 4.34 25.69 -43.05
N SER A 255 5.29 25.61 -43.98
CA SER A 255 6.16 26.73 -44.36
C SER A 255 5.42 27.76 -45.21
N ASN A 256 6.16 28.71 -45.82
CA ASN A 256 5.62 29.62 -46.84
C ASN A 256 4.95 28.88 -48.01
N ASN A 257 5.31 27.61 -48.25
CA ASN A 257 4.57 26.71 -49.12
C ASN A 257 3.64 25.82 -48.26
N PRO A 258 2.30 25.91 -48.38
CA PRO A 258 1.35 25.14 -47.58
C PRO A 258 1.46 23.61 -47.70
N LYS A 259 2.20 23.10 -48.70
CA LYS A 259 2.43 21.66 -48.91
C LYS A 259 3.74 21.14 -48.31
N GLU A 260 4.56 22.03 -47.76
CA GLU A 260 5.89 21.69 -47.23
C GLU A 260 5.95 22.06 -45.74
N PRO A 261 6.37 21.13 -44.87
CA PRO A 261 6.55 21.42 -43.44
C PRO A 261 7.71 22.38 -43.20
N ASP A 262 7.56 23.26 -42.20
CA ASP A 262 8.63 24.08 -41.66
C ASP A 262 9.36 23.33 -40.54
N PHE A 263 10.46 22.67 -40.88
CA PHE A 263 11.30 21.93 -39.92
C PHE A 263 12.07 22.83 -38.94
N PHE A 264 12.07 24.16 -39.12
CA PHE A 264 12.68 25.09 -38.18
C PHE A 264 11.68 25.57 -37.12
N ALA A 265 10.39 25.45 -37.38
CA ALA A 265 9.34 25.71 -36.41
C ALA A 265 9.23 24.58 -35.39
N LYS A 266 8.67 24.91 -34.22
CA LYS A 266 8.31 23.91 -33.21
C LYS A 266 7.10 23.11 -33.70
N PRO A 267 7.17 21.76 -33.72
CA PRO A 267 6.05 20.92 -34.14
C PRO A 267 4.99 20.79 -33.04
N GLU A 268 3.81 20.28 -33.40
CA GLU A 268 2.88 19.64 -32.46
C GLU A 268 3.45 18.24 -32.10
N PHE A 269 3.32 17.85 -30.84
CA PHE A 269 3.84 16.57 -30.34
C PHE A 269 2.70 15.61 -30.04
N LEU A 270 2.37 14.76 -31.01
CA LEU A 270 1.20 13.89 -30.95
C LEU A 270 1.55 12.55 -30.31
N LEU A 271 0.69 12.08 -29.40
CA LEU A 271 0.83 10.81 -28.71
C LEU A 271 -0.11 9.77 -29.33
N HIS A 272 0.46 8.64 -29.72
CA HIS A 272 -0.26 7.54 -30.35
C HIS A 272 -0.18 6.27 -29.52
N THR A 273 -1.33 5.64 -29.28
CA THR A 273 -1.44 4.33 -28.63
C THR A 273 -1.34 3.20 -29.64
N TRP A 274 -0.87 2.03 -29.22
CA TRP A 274 -0.79 0.85 -30.07
C TRP A 274 -2.09 0.05 -30.07
N LEU A 275 -2.52 -0.40 -31.26
CA LEU A 275 -3.72 -1.23 -31.46
C LEU A 275 -3.41 -2.71 -31.78
N GLY A 276 -2.13 -3.06 -31.96
CA GLY A 276 -1.72 -4.38 -32.44
C GLY A 276 -1.18 -4.37 -33.87
N GLY A 277 -0.24 -5.27 -34.17
CA GLY A 277 0.46 -5.29 -35.45
C GLY A 277 1.17 -3.96 -35.70
N ASN A 278 0.94 -3.34 -36.86
CA ASN A 278 1.50 -2.04 -37.22
C ASN A 278 0.52 -0.87 -36.98
N ALA A 279 -0.64 -1.12 -36.40
CA ALA A 279 -1.70 -0.12 -36.24
C ALA A 279 -1.50 0.72 -34.97
N HIS A 280 -1.65 2.03 -35.14
CA HIS A 280 -1.56 3.04 -34.09
C HIS A 280 -2.75 4.00 -34.21
N GLU A 281 -3.17 4.57 -33.09
CA GLU A 281 -4.27 5.51 -33.02
C GLU A 281 -3.83 6.75 -32.25
N TYR A 282 -4.15 7.92 -32.79
CA TYR A 282 -3.96 9.18 -32.08
C TYR A 282 -4.77 9.17 -30.78
N PHE A 283 -4.12 9.51 -29.68
CA PHE A 283 -4.74 9.60 -28.36
C PHE A 283 -4.89 11.06 -27.91
N ASP A 284 -3.77 11.78 -27.83
CA ASP A 284 -3.72 13.12 -27.26
C ASP A 284 -2.47 13.87 -27.76
N GLU A 285 -2.35 15.14 -27.38
CA GLU A 285 -1.15 15.96 -27.62
C GLU A 285 -0.40 16.20 -26.31
N MET A 286 0.92 16.37 -26.39
CA MET A 286 1.74 16.81 -25.27
C MET A 286 2.43 18.14 -25.56
N ASP A 287 2.82 18.82 -24.49
CA ASP A 287 3.53 20.09 -24.54
C ASP A 287 4.97 19.92 -24.06
N ILE A 288 5.91 20.36 -24.90
CA ILE A 288 7.33 20.49 -24.58
C ILE A 288 7.63 21.98 -24.51
N SER A 289 8.31 22.48 -23.47
CA SER A 289 8.69 23.90 -23.41
C SER A 289 9.66 24.29 -24.54
N ASP A 290 9.78 25.58 -24.85
CA ASP A 290 10.72 26.03 -25.89
C ASP A 290 12.17 25.71 -25.52
N GLU A 291 12.50 25.81 -24.23
CA GLU A 291 13.80 25.44 -23.69
C GLU A 291 14.08 23.94 -23.85
N GLU A 292 13.14 23.07 -23.44
CA GLU A 292 13.28 21.61 -23.61
C GLU A 292 13.40 21.23 -25.10
N TRP A 293 12.65 21.91 -25.99
CA TRP A 293 12.74 21.66 -27.42
C TRP A 293 14.10 22.07 -28.01
N ASP A 294 14.66 23.19 -27.56
CA ASP A 294 16.00 23.61 -27.94
C ASP A 294 17.08 22.62 -27.46
N GLU A 295 16.93 22.07 -26.26
CA GLU A 295 17.82 21.02 -25.73
C GLU A 295 17.76 19.73 -26.58
N ILE A 296 16.56 19.28 -26.94
CA ILE A 296 16.37 18.11 -27.81
C ILE A 296 17.00 18.35 -29.20
N LYS A 297 16.83 19.54 -29.78
CA LYS A 297 17.49 19.88 -31.06
C LYS A 297 19.01 19.86 -30.95
N GLN A 298 19.56 20.36 -29.84
CA GLN A 298 21.01 20.40 -29.61
C GLN A 298 21.61 19.02 -29.36
N SER A 299 20.86 18.08 -28.78
CA SER A 299 21.32 16.70 -28.57
C SER A 299 21.50 15.94 -29.90
N GLY A 300 20.78 16.37 -30.95
CA GLY A 300 20.76 15.68 -32.26
C GLY A 300 20.01 14.35 -32.23
N GLU A 301 19.28 14.07 -31.14
CA GLU A 301 18.52 12.85 -30.99
C GLU A 301 17.23 12.91 -31.82
N GLN A 302 16.98 11.88 -32.64
CA GLN A 302 15.71 11.78 -33.37
C GLN A 302 14.59 11.48 -32.37
N LEU A 303 13.57 12.33 -32.33
CA LEU A 303 12.41 12.16 -31.47
C LEU A 303 11.24 11.46 -32.19
N ASP A 304 11.02 11.80 -33.46
CA ASP A 304 9.89 11.29 -34.24
C ASP A 304 9.91 9.77 -34.42
N ASP A 305 8.71 9.17 -34.41
CA ASP A 305 8.43 7.75 -34.59
C ASP A 305 8.92 6.85 -33.43
N ARG A 306 9.29 7.41 -32.27
CA ARG A 306 9.82 6.65 -31.12
C ARG A 306 8.80 6.40 -30.02
N ILE A 307 9.14 5.47 -29.14
CA ILE A 307 8.36 5.21 -27.92
C ILE A 307 8.89 6.08 -26.79
N VAL A 308 8.00 6.87 -26.20
CA VAL A 308 8.28 7.75 -25.07
C VAL A 308 7.45 7.30 -23.87
N GLU A 309 8.08 7.29 -22.70
CA GLU A 309 7.36 7.13 -21.43
C GLU A 309 6.99 8.54 -20.94
N VAL A 310 5.69 8.78 -20.76
CA VAL A 310 5.15 10.07 -20.30
C VAL A 310 4.36 9.92 -19.01
N CYS A 311 4.27 10.98 -18.22
CA CYS A 311 3.32 11.10 -17.11
C CYS A 311 2.44 12.34 -17.26
N TRP A 312 1.31 12.37 -16.56
CA TRP A 312 0.41 13.52 -16.56
C TRP A 312 0.90 14.58 -15.57
N ASP A 313 1.17 15.79 -16.07
CA ASP A 313 1.47 16.96 -15.26
C ASP A 313 0.16 17.71 -14.95
N ALA A 314 -0.34 17.54 -13.73
CA ALA A 314 -1.61 18.13 -13.32
C ALA A 314 -1.59 19.66 -13.22
N ASP A 315 -0.42 20.25 -12.95
CA ASP A 315 -0.27 21.70 -12.82
C ASP A 315 -0.28 22.39 -14.19
N ARG A 316 0.34 21.77 -15.20
CA ARG A 316 0.35 22.24 -16.59
C ARG A 316 -0.87 21.78 -17.40
N GLY A 317 -1.53 20.70 -16.97
CA GLY A 317 -2.64 20.09 -17.72
C GLY A 317 -2.20 19.44 -19.03
N THR A 318 -1.01 18.83 -19.04
CA THR A 318 -0.39 18.23 -20.23
C THR A 318 0.42 16.99 -19.86
N TRP A 319 0.77 16.17 -20.85
CA TRP A 319 1.74 15.09 -20.71
C TRP A 319 3.18 15.63 -20.69
N LYS A 320 4.04 15.02 -19.88
CA LYS A 320 5.47 15.31 -19.78
C LYS A 320 6.28 14.04 -20.07
N ILE A 321 7.33 14.16 -20.88
CA ILE A 321 8.27 13.06 -21.14
C ILE A 321 9.11 12.77 -19.89
N LEU A 322 9.16 11.50 -19.52
CA LEU A 322 10.09 10.97 -18.51
C LEU A 322 11.37 10.45 -19.16
N ARG A 323 11.25 9.64 -20.22
CA ARG A 323 12.38 9.08 -20.97
C ARG A 323 11.97 8.49 -22.32
N MET A 324 12.95 8.28 -23.18
CA MET A 324 12.82 7.42 -24.36
C MET A 324 12.84 5.94 -23.95
N ARG A 325 12.07 5.11 -24.66
CA ARG A 325 11.91 3.67 -24.41
C ARG A 325 12.40 2.84 -25.58
N ASP A 326 13.68 2.94 -25.88
CA ASP A 326 14.32 2.16 -26.96
C ASP A 326 14.35 0.65 -26.68
N ASP A 327 14.09 0.26 -25.43
CA ASP A 327 13.89 -1.14 -25.03
C ASP A 327 12.55 -1.72 -25.52
N LYS A 328 11.61 -0.87 -25.96
CA LYS A 328 10.26 -1.26 -26.36
C LYS A 328 10.04 -1.10 -27.86
N PRO A 329 9.59 -2.17 -28.55
CA PRO A 329 9.26 -2.07 -29.97
C PRO A 329 7.93 -1.35 -30.23
N ASN A 330 7.05 -1.24 -29.22
CA ASN A 330 5.72 -0.66 -29.35
C ASN A 330 5.33 0.11 -28.09
N ALA A 331 4.41 1.05 -28.26
CA ALA A 331 3.69 1.73 -27.18
C ALA A 331 2.82 0.75 -26.37
N ASN A 332 2.24 1.23 -25.26
CA ASN A 332 1.22 0.46 -24.57
C ASN A 332 0.01 0.22 -25.47
N HIS A 333 -0.59 -0.96 -25.32
CA HIS A 333 -1.84 -1.29 -25.99
C HIS A 333 -2.98 -0.41 -25.46
N LYS A 334 -3.93 -0.03 -26.32
CA LYS A 334 -5.10 0.83 -25.98
C LYS A 334 -5.82 0.41 -24.69
N ASP A 335 -6.02 -0.88 -24.49
CA ASP A 335 -6.68 -1.38 -23.26
C ASP A 335 -5.86 -1.16 -21.98
N ILE A 336 -4.52 -1.21 -22.07
CA ILE A 336 -3.62 -0.93 -20.95
C ILE A 336 -3.63 0.57 -20.69
N MET A 337 -3.51 1.37 -21.75
CA MET A 337 -3.58 2.83 -21.69
C MET A 337 -4.85 3.30 -20.98
N TYR A 338 -6.04 2.84 -21.38
CA TYR A 338 -7.29 3.27 -20.72
C TYR A 338 -7.36 2.89 -19.23
N LYS A 339 -6.78 1.74 -18.84
CA LYS A 339 -6.71 1.36 -17.43
C LYS A 339 -5.81 2.30 -16.63
N ILE A 340 -4.70 2.74 -17.21
CA ILE A 340 -3.79 3.70 -16.56
C ILE A 340 -4.46 5.08 -16.50
N ILE A 341 -5.10 5.54 -17.59
CA ILE A 341 -5.86 6.80 -17.61
C ILE A 341 -6.94 6.82 -16.53
N ALA A 342 -7.73 5.76 -16.41
CA ALA A 342 -8.73 5.66 -15.34
C ALA A 342 -8.08 5.74 -13.95
N SER A 343 -6.90 5.13 -13.76
CA SER A 343 -6.15 5.22 -12.50
C SER A 343 -5.57 6.62 -12.22
N ILE A 344 -5.29 7.41 -13.26
CA ILE A 344 -4.87 8.81 -13.11
C ILE A 344 -6.07 9.68 -12.75
N GLN A 345 -7.20 9.50 -13.44
CA GLN A 345 -8.43 10.28 -13.25
C GLN A 345 -9.09 10.04 -11.88
N ASP A 346 -9.18 8.78 -11.45
CA ASP A 346 -9.74 8.42 -10.13
C ASP A 346 -8.68 8.48 -9.01
N GLY A 347 -7.44 8.80 -9.38
CA GLY A 347 -6.28 8.82 -8.52
C GLY A 347 -6.37 9.90 -7.44
N VAL A 348 -5.74 9.64 -6.30
CA VAL A 348 -5.67 10.58 -5.18
C VAL A 348 -4.22 10.98 -4.99
N GLU A 349 -3.91 12.27 -5.13
CA GLU A 349 -2.56 12.76 -4.85
C GLU A 349 -2.23 12.69 -3.35
N ILE A 350 -0.94 12.67 -3.04
CA ILE A 350 -0.47 12.42 -1.67
C ILE A 350 -0.96 13.47 -0.66
N ASP A 351 -1.07 14.73 -1.09
CA ASP A 351 -1.56 15.82 -0.23
C ASP A 351 -3.04 15.64 0.13
N ALA A 352 -3.86 15.19 -0.84
CA ALA A 352 -5.26 14.88 -0.60
C ALA A 352 -5.40 13.71 0.38
N LEU A 353 -4.58 12.67 0.23
CA LEU A 353 -4.53 11.54 1.15
C LEU A 353 -4.11 11.97 2.57
N ILE A 354 -3.04 12.77 2.71
CA ILE A 354 -2.57 13.30 3.99
C ILE A 354 -3.64 14.17 4.65
N SER A 355 -4.37 14.99 3.89
CA SER A 355 -5.42 15.87 4.41
C SER A 355 -6.54 15.12 5.15
N ARG A 356 -6.75 13.83 4.84
CA ARG A 356 -7.75 12.97 5.50
C ARG A 356 -7.25 12.31 6.78
N SER A 357 -5.95 12.41 7.11
CA SER A 357 -5.34 11.71 8.26
C SER A 357 -6.04 12.00 9.60
N GLU A 358 -6.41 13.26 9.87
CA GLU A 358 -7.06 13.62 11.15
C GLU A 358 -8.50 13.11 11.25
N ALA A 359 -9.22 13.08 10.13
CA ALA A 359 -10.57 12.54 10.07
C ALA A 359 -10.55 11.00 10.24
N ILE A 360 -9.62 10.31 9.56
CA ILE A 360 -9.35 8.87 9.76
C ILE A 360 -9.01 8.59 11.22
N ARG A 361 -8.13 9.40 11.84
CA ARG A 361 -7.75 9.26 13.25
C ARG A 361 -8.94 9.41 14.18
N THR A 362 -9.76 10.43 13.96
CA THR A 362 -10.94 10.72 14.78
C THR A 362 -11.93 9.57 14.70
N ALA A 363 -12.21 9.07 13.49
CA ALA A 363 -13.11 7.95 13.27
C ALA A 363 -12.58 6.65 13.90
N TRP A 364 -11.28 6.37 13.75
CA TRP A 364 -10.61 5.23 14.38
C TRP A 364 -10.74 5.26 15.91
N LYS A 365 -10.43 6.40 16.54
CA LYS A 365 -10.55 6.56 18.00
C LYS A 365 -12.00 6.41 18.48
N ALA A 366 -12.97 6.91 17.70
CA ALA A 366 -14.38 6.73 18.03
C ALA A 366 -14.80 5.26 18.01
N ARG A 367 -14.37 4.49 17.00
CA ARG A 367 -14.58 3.03 16.94
C ARG A 367 -13.90 2.32 18.10
N GLU A 368 -12.65 2.65 18.40
CA GLU A 368 -11.92 2.05 19.52
C GLU A 368 -12.63 2.29 20.86
N ALA A 369 -13.07 3.54 21.11
CA ALA A 369 -13.79 3.90 22.32
C ALA A 369 -15.12 3.13 22.45
N ALA A 370 -15.85 2.98 21.34
CA ALA A 370 -17.08 2.18 21.28
C ALA A 370 -16.82 0.70 21.59
N ARG A 371 -15.75 0.10 21.04
CA ARG A 371 -15.34 -1.29 21.33
C ARG A 371 -14.98 -1.48 22.80
N ARG A 372 -14.36 -0.48 23.44
CA ARG A 372 -13.98 -0.49 24.86
C ARG A 372 -15.13 -0.18 25.81
N GLY A 373 -16.33 0.16 25.29
CA GLY A 373 -17.48 0.54 26.12
C GLY A 373 -17.33 1.91 26.81
N THR A 374 -16.37 2.72 26.40
CA THR A 374 -16.14 4.07 26.93
C THR A 374 -16.67 5.09 25.93
N ALA A 375 -17.78 5.77 26.25
CA ALA A 375 -18.30 6.84 25.39
C ALA A 375 -17.27 7.99 25.26
N PRO A 376 -17.12 8.62 24.08
CA PRO A 376 -16.31 9.83 23.96
C PRO A 376 -16.91 10.95 24.83
N PRO A 377 -16.10 11.83 25.43
CA PRO A 377 -16.62 12.97 26.16
C PRO A 377 -17.34 13.90 25.16
N ALA A 378 -18.66 14.02 25.31
CA ALA A 378 -19.46 14.94 24.51
C ALA A 378 -18.98 16.38 24.74
N GLN A 379 -18.60 17.07 23.66
CA GLN A 379 -18.39 18.52 23.70
C GLN A 379 -19.74 19.18 24.08
N GLN A 380 -19.78 19.82 25.25
CA GLN A 380 -20.95 20.57 25.71
C GLN A 380 -21.18 21.80 24.83
N VAL A 381 -22.06 21.66 23.84
CA VAL A 381 -22.67 22.83 23.18
C VAL A 381 -23.75 23.38 24.13
N LYS A 382 -23.49 24.52 24.76
CA LYS A 382 -24.46 25.25 25.57
C LYS A 382 -25.64 25.68 24.67
N ARG A 383 -26.81 25.05 24.86
CA ARG A 383 -28.08 25.52 24.26
C ARG A 383 -28.59 26.76 25.02
N PRO A 384 -29.15 27.77 24.34
CA PRO A 384 -29.86 28.86 25.01
C PRO A 384 -31.22 28.40 25.55
N PRO A 385 -31.76 29.05 26.60
CA PRO A 385 -33.02 28.64 27.22
C PRO A 385 -34.23 28.95 26.31
N PRO A 386 -35.30 28.14 26.35
CA PRO A 386 -36.47 28.33 25.50
C PRO A 386 -37.39 29.44 26.02
N ALA A 387 -37.91 30.25 25.09
CA ALA A 387 -38.91 31.29 25.35
C ALA A 387 -40.29 30.68 25.67
N GLN A 388 -40.95 31.19 26.70
CA GLN A 388 -42.30 30.77 27.11
C GLN A 388 -43.37 31.47 26.27
N VAL A 389 -44.31 30.70 25.71
CA VAL A 389 -45.56 31.19 25.11
C VAL A 389 -46.72 30.88 26.06
N PRO A 390 -47.66 31.80 26.35
CA PRO A 390 -48.72 31.55 27.32
C PRO A 390 -49.89 30.74 26.73
N MET A 391 -50.42 29.78 27.49
CA MET A 391 -51.66 29.03 27.18
C MET A 391 -52.91 29.73 27.74
N PRO A 392 -54.10 29.55 27.14
CA PRO A 392 -55.37 30.08 27.63
C PRO A 392 -55.96 29.20 28.77
N PRO A 393 -56.89 29.75 29.59
CA PRO A 393 -57.31 29.10 30.84
C PRO A 393 -58.43 28.08 30.62
N THR A 394 -58.34 26.96 31.34
CA THR A 394 -59.43 25.97 31.48
C THR A 394 -60.06 26.09 32.88
N PRO A 395 -61.40 25.96 33.03
CA PRO A 395 -62.08 26.24 34.29
C PRO A 395 -62.12 25.01 35.21
N GLY A 396 -61.93 25.26 36.51
CA GLY A 396 -62.56 24.48 37.58
C GLY A 396 -61.75 23.32 38.15
N ALA A 397 -61.04 23.59 39.25
CA ALA A 397 -61.04 22.71 40.42
C ALA A 397 -60.55 23.50 41.65
N ARG A 398 -61.49 23.75 42.57
CA ARG A 398 -61.21 23.97 44.00
C ARG A 398 -60.31 22.81 44.45
N GLY A 399 -59.18 22.99 45.11
CA GLY A 399 -58.92 23.80 46.28
C GLY A 399 -58.32 22.85 47.33
N SER A 400 -57.15 23.17 47.85
CA SER A 400 -56.77 22.86 49.23
C SER A 400 -55.46 23.56 49.55
N VAL A 401 -55.56 24.35 50.61
CA VAL A 401 -54.55 25.20 51.21
C VAL A 401 -53.77 24.37 52.23
N GLY A 402 -52.47 24.56 52.28
CA GLY A 402 -51.62 24.09 53.38
C GLY A 402 -50.27 24.80 53.35
N PRO A 403 -50.02 25.79 54.23
CA PRO A 403 -48.83 26.62 54.19
C PRO A 403 -47.76 26.16 55.19
N GLY A 404 -46.51 26.59 54.96
CA GLY A 404 -45.45 26.55 55.96
C GLY A 404 -44.07 26.59 55.30
N SER A 405 -43.58 27.74 54.83
CA SER A 405 -42.85 28.77 55.59
C SER A 405 -41.65 28.22 56.38
N GLY A 406 -40.43 28.56 55.93
CA GLY A 406 -39.20 28.32 56.67
C GLY A 406 -37.99 28.92 55.95
N LEU A 407 -37.69 30.17 56.30
CA LEU A 407 -36.65 31.07 55.77
C LEU A 407 -35.19 30.65 56.13
N PRO A 408 -34.18 31.28 55.49
CA PRO A 408 -32.73 30.98 55.56
C PRO A 408 -32.00 31.81 56.64
N PRO A 409 -30.67 31.69 56.80
CA PRO A 409 -29.70 32.64 56.17
C PRO A 409 -28.37 31.93 55.73
N THR A 410 -27.62 32.27 54.66
CA THR A 410 -26.74 33.43 54.35
C THR A 410 -25.67 33.76 55.42
N PRO A 411 -24.60 34.53 55.12
CA PRO A 411 -23.45 34.20 54.25
C PRO A 411 -22.10 34.71 54.82
N SER A 412 -20.95 34.31 54.27
CA SER A 412 -19.67 35.06 54.36
C SER A 412 -18.58 34.27 53.61
N GLY A 413 -17.67 34.81 52.84
CA GLY A 413 -17.33 36.19 52.50
C GLY A 413 -16.15 36.10 51.51
N ALA A 414 -16.12 37.02 50.55
CA ALA A 414 -14.97 37.31 49.70
C ALA A 414 -14.02 38.29 50.45
N PRO A 415 -13.05 38.98 49.83
CA PRO A 415 -12.36 38.79 48.53
C PRO A 415 -10.83 39.03 48.62
N ALA A 416 -10.19 39.10 47.43
CA ALA A 416 -8.92 39.74 47.05
C ALA A 416 -7.89 38.71 46.56
N GLY A 417 -7.23 38.83 45.40
CA GLY A 417 -7.16 39.92 44.42
C GLY A 417 -5.73 39.96 43.85
N VAL A 418 -5.63 40.25 42.54
CA VAL A 418 -4.54 41.00 41.86
C VAL A 418 -3.42 40.22 41.13
N MET A 419 -3.41 40.46 39.79
CA MET A 419 -2.31 40.57 38.78
C MET A 419 -1.47 39.33 38.41
N ALA A 420 -1.49 38.84 37.16
CA ALA A 420 -0.97 39.37 35.88
C ALA A 420 0.53 39.08 35.65
N GLY A 421 0.85 38.40 34.53
CA GLY A 421 2.22 38.18 34.08
C GLY A 421 2.35 37.29 32.84
N LEU A 422 2.48 37.93 31.67
CA LEU A 422 2.82 37.37 30.36
C LEU A 422 4.27 36.82 30.27
N LYS A 423 4.47 35.97 29.25
CA LYS A 423 5.68 35.63 28.45
C LYS A 423 5.96 34.12 28.54
N ARG A 424 6.28 33.40 27.46
CA ARG A 424 6.51 33.71 26.04
C ARG A 424 6.29 32.42 25.26
#